data_AF-A0A7C6VJM6-F1
#
_entry.id   AF-A0A7C6VJM6-F1
#
_cell.length_a   1.000
_cell.length_b   1.000
_cell.length_c   1.000
_cell.angle_alpha   90.00
_cell.angle_beta   90.00
_cell.angle_gamma   90.00
#
_symmetry.space_group_name_H-M   'P 1'
#
loop_
_entity.id
_entity.type
_entity.pdbx_description
1 polymer ?
#
loop_
_entity_poly.entity_id
_entity_poly.type
_entity_poly.pdbx_seq_one_letter_code
_entity_poly.pdbx_strand_id
1 'polypeptide(L)' 'MYNGLFDLPWWGYVVVALVLTHITIAAVTIFLHRHQAHRALDLHPIPSHFFRFWLWLTTGM' A
#
# COMPACT_ATOMS: atom_id res chain seq x y z
N MET A 1 -9.91 7.71 30.17
CA MET A 1 -8.77 7.70 29.24
C MET A 1 -9.04 6.58 28.26
N TYR A 2 -9.34 6.91 26.99
CA TYR A 2 -9.48 5.89 25.96
C TYR A 2 -8.07 5.34 25.70
N ASN A 3 -7.73 4.19 26.30
CA ASN A 3 -6.59 3.43 25.82
C ASN A 3 -6.96 3.02 24.39
N GLY A 4 -6.23 3.55 23.40
CA GLY A 4 -6.45 3.19 22.01
C GLY A 4 -6.47 1.67 21.89
N LEU A 5 -7.35 1.13 21.05
CA LEU A 5 -7.50 -0.31 20.83
C LEU A 5 -6.15 -1.02 20.55
N PHE A 6 -5.14 -0.26 20.11
CA PHE A 6 -3.75 -0.68 19.96
C PHE A 6 -2.83 0.33 20.66
N ASP A 7 -2.24 -0.06 21.79
CA ASP A 7 -1.24 0.73 22.51
C ASP A 7 0.15 0.30 22.02
N LEU A 8 0.64 0.96 20.97
CA LEU A 8 1.91 0.61 20.33
C LEU A 8 3.07 1.39 20.98
N PRO A 9 4.23 0.76 21.21
CA PRO A 9 5.43 1.51 21.55
C PRO A 9 5.81 2.44 20.40
N TRP A 10 6.58 3.51 20.67
CA TRP A 10 6.91 4.54 19.68
C TRP A 10 7.51 3.97 18.37
N TRP A 11 8.33 2.92 18.46
CA TRP A 11 8.92 2.26 17.29
C TRP A 11 7.89 1.50 16.45
N GLY A 12 6.78 1.06 17.06
CA GLY A 12 5.68 0.39 16.37
C GLY A 12 5.05 1.31 15.32
N TYR A 13 4.87 2.58 15.64
CA TYR A 13 4.41 3.59 14.67
C TYR A 13 5.40 3.79 13.51
N VAL A 14 6.70 3.74 13.80
CA VAL A 14 7.74 3.83 12.77
C VAL A 14 7.65 2.65 11.80
N VAL A 15 7.50 1.42 12.32
CA VAL A 15 7.35 0.23 11.49
C VAL A 15 6.07 0.31 10.65
N VAL A 16 4.95 0.74 11.25
CA VAL A 16 3.68 0.93 10.52
C VAL A 16 3.87 1.94 9.38
N ALA A 17 4.49 3.09 9.65
CA ALA A 17 4.77 4.08 8.62
C ALA A 17 5.63 3.51 7.48
N LEU A 18 6.71 2.79 7.81
CA LEU A 18 7.59 2.18 6.81
C LEU A 18 6.86 1.14 5.95
N VAL A 19 6.01 0.30 6.55
CA VAL A 19 5.21 -0.70 5.82
C VAL A 19 4.21 0.00 4.89
N LEU A 20 3.47 1.00 5.40
CA LEU A 20 2.51 1.75 4.59
C LEU A 20 3.20 2.44 3.41
N THR A 21 4.33 3.11 3.65
CA THR A 21 5.13 3.75 2.62
C THR A 21 5.64 2.74 1.60
N HIS A 22 6.16 1.60 2.05
CA HIS A 22 6.69 0.57 1.16
C HIS A 22 5.62 0.00 0.23
N ILE A 23 4.44 -0.33 0.75
CA ILE A 23 3.32 -0.84 -0.06
C ILE A 23 2.87 0.23 -1.08
N THR A 24 2.83 1.50 -0.67
CA THR A 24 2.45 2.60 -1.56
C THR A 24 3.46 2.80 -2.69
N ILE A 25 4.76 2.75 -2.38
CA ILE A 25 5.82 2.80 -3.39
C ILE A 25 5.68 1.64 -4.37
N ALA A 26 5.44 0.42 -3.89
CA ALA A 26 5.23 -0.75 -4.74
C ALA A 26 3.99 -0.59 -5.63
N ALA A 27 2.88 -0.08 -5.10
CA ALA A 27 1.66 0.18 -5.86
C ALA A 27 1.89 1.21 -6.99
N VAL A 28 2.56 2.32 -6.71
CA VAL A 28 2.83 3.35 -7.74
C VAL A 28 3.83 2.83 -8.79
N THR A 29 4.91 2.19 -8.37
CA THR A 29 6.00 1.80 -9.28
C THR A 29 5.67 0.55 -10.11
N ILE A 30 5.06 -0.47 -9.51
CA ILE A 30 4.75 -1.73 -10.20
C ILE A 30 3.38 -1.64 -10.87
N PHE A 31 2.33 -1.28 -10.12
CA PHE A 31 0.97 -1.31 -10.63
C PHE A 31 0.65 -0.11 -11.53
N LEU A 32 0.78 1.13 -11.03
CA LEU A 32 0.44 2.31 -11.85
C LEU A 32 1.43 2.54 -12.99
N HIS A 33 2.73 2.58 -12.70
CA HIS A 33 3.74 2.91 -13.69
C HIS A 33 4.03 1.77 -14.66
N ARG A 34 4.40 0.57 -14.17
CA ARG A 34 4.80 -0.52 -15.08
C ARG A 34 3.62 -1.26 -15.72
N HIS A 35 2.61 -1.62 -14.94
CA HIS A 35 1.48 -2.39 -15.45
C HIS A 35 0.43 -1.53 -16.15
N GLN A 36 -0.03 -0.41 -15.56
CA GLN A 36 -1.10 0.40 -16.14
C GLN A 36 -0.61 1.41 -17.20
N ALA A 37 0.47 2.15 -16.93
CA ALA A 37 0.96 3.18 -17.86
C ALA A 37 1.76 2.59 -19.02
N HIS A 38 2.75 1.75 -18.72
CA HIS A 38 3.65 1.20 -19.74
C HIS A 38 3.28 -0.21 -20.24
N ARG A 39 2.33 -0.89 -19.59
CA ARG A 39 1.94 -2.30 -19.90
C ARG A 39 3.15 -3.21 -20.12
N ALA A 40 4.23 -2.98 -19.38
CA ALA A 40 5.51 -3.67 -19.53
C ALA A 40 5.57 -4.98 -18.71
N LEU A 41 4.56 -5.22 -17.86
CA LEU A 41 4.52 -6.35 -16.95
C LEU A 41 3.06 -6.78 -16.80
N ASP A 42 2.77 -8.07 -17.02
CA ASP A 42 1.44 -8.65 -16.78
C ASP A 42 1.35 -9.18 -15.35
N LEU A 43 0.47 -8.56 -14.55
CA LEU A 43 0.22 -8.95 -13.16
C LEU A 43 -0.89 -9.99 -13.10
N HIS A 44 -0.70 -11.00 -12.26
CA HIS A 44 -1.77 -11.94 -11.91
C HIS A 44 -2.96 -11.19 -11.26
N PRO A 45 -4.20 -11.69 -11.35
CA PRO A 45 -5.38 -10.99 -10.83
C PRO A 45 -5.28 -10.67 -9.33
N ILE A 46 -4.66 -11.54 -8.54
CA ILE A 46 -4.51 -11.35 -7.09
C ILE A 46 -3.74 -10.06 -6.74
N PRO A 47 -2.47 -9.88 -7.15
CA PRO A 47 -1.74 -8.65 -6.87
C PRO A 47 -2.38 -7.43 -7.55
N SER A 48 -3.01 -7.59 -8.72
CA SER A 48 -3.73 -6.50 -9.39
C SER A 48 -4.88 -5.95 -8.53
N HIS A 49 -5.71 -6.84 -7.98
CA HIS A 49 -6.79 -6.46 -7.06
C HIS A 49 -6.26 -5.89 -5.74
N PHE A 50 -5.19 -6.47 -5.19
CA PHE A 50 -4.55 -5.93 -3.98
C PHE A 50 -4.09 -4.49 -4.17
N PHE A 51 -3.34 -4.19 -5.25
CA PHE A 51 -2.88 -2.83 -5.51
C PHE A 51 -4.02 -1.86 -5.80
N ARG A 52 -5.05 -2.30 -6.52
CA ARG A 52 -6.27 -1.49 -6.73
C ARG A 52 -6.94 -1.14 -5.41
N PHE A 53 -7.18 -2.15 -4.57
CA PHE A 53 -7.79 -1.95 -3.27
C PHE A 53 -6.94 -1.04 -2.38
N TRP A 54 -5.62 -1.24 -2.40
CA TRP A 54 -4.68 -0.43 -1.63
C TRP A 54 -4.69 1.05 -2.02
N LEU A 55 -4.62 1.33 -3.34
CA LEU A 55 -4.68 2.68 -3.86
C LEU A 55 -6.02 3.33 -3.52
N TRP A 56 -7.13 2.60 -3.70
CA TRP A 56 -8.44 3.08 -3.29
C TRP A 56 -8.49 3.44 -1.80
N LEU A 57 -8.00 2.55 -0.93
CA LEU A 57 -8.00 2.76 0.52
C LEU A 57 -7.14 3.96 0.96
N THR A 58 -6.00 4.18 0.32
CA THR A 58 -4.99 5.17 0.76
C THR A 58 -5.09 6.51 0.06
N THR A 59 -5.65 6.56 -1.16
CA THR A 59 -5.76 7.80 -1.96
C THR A 59 -7.19 8.16 -2.35
N GLY A 60 -8.17 7.24 -2.21
CA GLY A 60 -9.58 7.50 -2.56
C GLY A 60 -9.91 7.52 -4.05
N MET A 61 -9.05 6.93 -4.90
CA MET A 61 -9.25 6.78 -6.36
C MET A 61 -9.85 5.42 -6.69
#